data_AF-A0A2N6CAT1-F1
#
_entry.id   AF-A0A2N6CAT1-F1
#
_cell.length_a   1.000
_cell.length_b   1.000
_cell.length_c   1.000
_cell.angle_alpha   90.00
_cell.angle_beta   90.00
_cell.angle_gamma   90.00
#
_symmetry.space_group_name_H-M   'P 1'
#
loop_
_entity.id
_entity.type
_entity.pdbx_description
1 polymer ?
#
loop_
_entity_poly.entity_id
_entity_poly.type
_entity_poly.pdbx_seq_one_letter_code
_entity_poly.pdbx_strand_id
1 'polypeptide(L)'
;MTKELPDDIQKDLERACGLHQRATSDYEKCVEFNKLMSDLLARLEDAGHYRLADRVMTILLDCNPKDGSSCEKASITGERVKKFQKIPVI
;
A
#
# COMPACT_ATOMS: atom_id res chain seq x y z
N MET A 1 1.36 23.70 6.26
CA MET A 1 0.54 22.89 7.18
C MET A 1 0.86 21.43 6.89
N THR A 2 1.60 20.78 7.77
CA THR A 2 1.74 19.32 7.76
C THR A 2 0.40 18.79 8.24
N LYS A 3 -0.41 18.23 7.34
CA LYS A 3 -1.58 17.47 7.78
C LYS A 3 -1.04 16.24 8.49
N GLU A 4 -1.57 15.94 9.66
CA GLU A 4 -1.22 14.74 10.42
C GLU A 4 -1.91 13.53 9.76
N LEU A 5 -1.27 12.37 9.83
CA LEU A 5 -1.83 11.15 9.26
C LEU A 5 -2.75 10.51 10.30
N PRO A 6 -4.02 10.25 9.97
CA PRO A 6 -4.91 9.51 10.86
C PRO A 6 -4.33 8.15 11.28
N ASP A 7 -4.45 7.79 12.55
CA ASP A 7 -3.93 6.55 13.14
C ASP A 7 -4.38 5.28 12.41
N ASP A 8 -5.63 5.28 11.94
CA ASP A 8 -6.22 4.18 11.18
C ASP A 8 -5.55 4.03 9.80
N ILE A 9 -5.26 5.15 9.11
CA ILE A 9 -4.54 5.13 7.84
C ILE A 9 -3.11 4.62 8.05
N GLN A 10 -2.47 5.03 9.13
CA GLN A 10 -1.13 4.54 9.44
C GLN A 10 -1.09 3.03 9.71
N LYS A 11 -1.98 2.53 10.57
CA LYS A 11 -2.06 1.10 10.89
C LYS A 11 -2.28 0.26 9.65
N ASP A 12 -3.10 0.75 8.72
CA ASP A 12 -3.36 0.05 7.47
C ASP A 12 -2.17 0.10 6.51
N LEU A 13 -1.39 1.19 6.46
CA LEU A 13 -0.12 1.23 5.71
C LEU A 13 0.91 0.24 6.27
N GLU A 14 1.00 0.11 7.60
CA GLU A 14 1.85 -0.88 8.27
C GLU A 14 1.39 -2.32 7.99
N ARG A 15 0.07 -2.56 8.05
CA ARG A 15 -0.54 -3.84 7.69
C ARG A 15 -0.26 -4.20 6.23
N ALA A 16 -0.36 -3.24 5.31
CA ALA A 16 -0.05 -3.45 3.90
C ALA A 16 1.41 -3.90 3.69
N CYS A 17 2.35 -3.39 4.49
CA CYS A 17 3.73 -3.86 4.48
C CYS A 17 3.86 -5.31 4.93
N GLY A 18 3.14 -5.70 5.99
CA GLY A 18 3.11 -7.09 6.46
C GLY A 18 2.49 -8.05 5.43
N LEU A 19 1.40 -7.64 4.79
CA LEU A 19 0.70 -8.43 3.77
C LEU A 19 1.58 -8.66 2.55
N HIS A 20 2.18 -7.61 1.99
CA HIS A 20 3.01 -7.75 0.78
C HIS A 20 4.22 -8.67 1.00
N GLN A 21 4.86 -8.61 2.18
CA GLN A 21 5.99 -9.50 2.48
C GLN A 21 5.60 -11.00 2.45
N ARG A 22 4.33 -11.31 2.71
CA ARG A 22 3.79 -12.67 2.71
C ARG A 22 3.08 -13.04 1.40
N ALA A 23 2.80 -12.06 0.54
CA ALA A 23 2.01 -12.21 -0.68
C ALA A 23 2.83 -12.48 -1.95
N THR A 24 4.17 -12.52 -1.88
CA THR A 24 5.05 -12.57 -3.06
C THR A 24 4.81 -13.78 -3.99
N SER A 25 4.08 -14.80 -3.53
CA SER A 25 3.66 -15.94 -4.37
C SER A 25 2.24 -16.44 -4.05
N ASP A 26 1.43 -15.64 -3.36
CA ASP A 26 0.06 -16.00 -2.98
C ASP A 26 -0.93 -15.00 -3.61
N TYR A 27 -1.70 -15.50 -4.57
CA TYR A 27 -2.67 -14.70 -5.33
C TYR A 27 -3.75 -14.09 -4.42
N GLU A 28 -4.28 -14.86 -3.48
CA GLU A 28 -5.33 -14.37 -2.56
C GLU A 28 -4.80 -13.26 -1.66
N LYS A 29 -3.54 -13.38 -1.21
CA LYS A 29 -2.87 -12.32 -0.43
C LYS A 29 -2.52 -11.10 -1.27
N CYS A 30 -2.21 -11.28 -2.55
CA CYS A 30 -2.02 -10.17 -3.48
C CYS A 30 -3.33 -9.39 -3.68
N VAL A 31 -4.46 -10.09 -3.81
CA VAL A 31 -5.80 -9.49 -3.88
C VAL A 31 -6.17 -8.78 -2.57
N GLU A 32 -5.91 -9.38 -1.41
CA GLU A 32 -6.13 -8.75 -0.10
C GLU A 32 -5.32 -7.43 0.01
N PHE A 33 -4.05 -7.48 -0.36
CA PHE A 33 -3.17 -6.31 -0.39
C PHE A 33 -3.71 -5.22 -1.33
N ASN A 34 -4.09 -5.58 -2.56
CA ASN A 34 -4.57 -4.60 -3.55
C ASN A 34 -5.87 -3.91 -3.09
N LYS A 35 -6.79 -4.64 -2.46
CA LYS A 35 -8.01 -4.08 -1.86
C LYS A 35 -7.69 -3.09 -0.75
N LEU A 36 -6.80 -3.45 0.17
CA LEU A 36 -6.36 -2.57 1.25
C LEU A 36 -5.70 -1.29 0.72
N MET A 37 -4.82 -1.42 -0.27
CA MET A 37 -4.14 -0.27 -0.89
C MET A 37 -5.12 0.65 -1.63
N SER A 38 -6.16 0.10 -2.25
CA SER A 38 -7.21 0.88 -2.93
C SER A 38 -8.07 1.67 -1.94
N ASP A 39 -8.42 1.07 -0.79
CA ASP A 39 -9.12 1.77 0.30
C ASP A 39 -8.26 2.89 0.90
N LEU A 40 -6.98 2.60 1.16
CA LEU A 40 -6.00 3.59 1.61
C LEU A 40 -5.87 4.77 0.65
N LEU A 41 -5.89 4.53 -0.66
CA LEU A 41 -5.81 5.59 -1.67
C LEU A 41 -6.95 6.61 -1.48
N ALA A 42 -8.19 6.12 -1.42
CA ALA A 42 -9.37 6.97 -1.27
C ALA A 42 -9.31 7.78 0.04
N ARG A 43 -8.98 7.12 1.17
CA ARG A 43 -8.87 7.77 2.48
C ARG A 43 -7.76 8.83 2.53
N LEU A 44 -6.63 8.58 1.85
CA LEU A 44 -5.55 9.56 1.73
C LEU A 44 -5.96 10.77 0.90
N GLU A 45 -6.70 10.57 -0.19
CA GLU A 45 -7.24 11.65 -1.03
C GLU A 45 -8.26 12.48 -0.27
N ASP A 46 -9.20 11.85 0.43
CA ASP A 46 -10.22 12.51 1.26
C ASP A 46 -9.59 13.35 2.38
N ALA A 47 -8.54 12.84 3.01
CA ALA A 47 -7.77 13.58 4.01
C ALA A 47 -6.86 14.66 3.38
N GLY A 48 -6.68 14.66 2.06
CA GLY A 48 -5.84 15.57 1.29
C GLY A 48 -4.34 15.34 1.46
N HIS A 49 -3.95 14.09 1.70
CA HIS A 49 -2.57 13.59 1.73
C HIS A 49 -2.10 13.16 0.33
N TYR A 50 -2.25 14.03 -0.66
CA TYR A 50 -2.07 13.68 -2.08
C TYR A 50 -0.69 13.11 -2.43
N ARG A 51 0.39 13.60 -1.80
CA ARG A 51 1.73 13.04 -2.02
C ARG A 51 1.86 11.58 -1.58
N LEU A 52 1.10 11.18 -0.58
CA LEU A 52 1.08 9.80 -0.10
C LEU A 52 0.11 8.95 -0.95
N ALA A 53 -1.02 9.53 -1.36
CA ALA A 53 -1.93 8.95 -2.35
C ALA A 53 -1.20 8.62 -3.67
N ASP A 54 -0.40 9.53 -4.23
CA ASP A 54 0.39 9.28 -5.45
C ASP A 54 1.35 8.07 -5.31
N ARG A 55 1.93 7.89 -4.12
CA ARG A 55 2.81 6.74 -3.83
C ARG A 55 2.01 5.44 -3.78
N VAL A 56 0.83 5.48 -3.15
CA VAL A 56 -0.11 4.35 -3.14
C VAL A 56 -0.57 4.00 -4.54
N MET A 57 -0.93 4.99 -5.36
CA MET A 57 -1.30 4.80 -6.76
C MET A 57 -0.19 4.13 -7.55
N THR A 58 1.07 4.56 -7.36
CA THR A 58 2.21 3.92 -8.02
C THR A 58 2.38 2.45 -7.63
N ILE A 59 2.13 2.10 -6.36
CA ILE A 59 2.16 0.72 -5.87
C ILE A 59 1.04 -0.12 -6.48
N LEU A 60 -0.17 0.43 -6.61
CA LEU A 60 -1.30 -0.24 -7.27
C LEU A 60 -1.04 -0.48 -8.76
N LEU A 61 -0.35 0.42 -9.44
CA LEU A 61 0.09 0.23 -10.83
C LEU A 61 1.14 -0.90 -10.97
N ASP A 62 1.99 -1.07 -9.96
CA ASP A 62 3.01 -2.12 -9.95
C ASP A 62 2.44 -3.49 -9.50
N CYS A 63 1.45 -3.49 -8.59
CA CYS A 63 0.84 -4.68 -8.02
C CYS A 63 -0.63 -4.80 -8.41
N ASN A 64 -0.85 -5.27 -9.64
CA ASN A 64 -2.17 -5.53 -10.20
C ASN A 64 -2.39 -7.05 -10.36
N PRO A 65 -3.01 -7.72 -9.38
CA PRO A 65 -3.21 -9.16 -9.41
C PRO A 65 -4.07 -9.56 -10.62
N LYS A 66 -3.55 -10.49 -11.43
CA LYS A 66 -4.30 -11.17 -12.50
C LYS A 66 -4.47 -12.64 -12.13
N ASP A 67 -5.64 -13.20 -12.38
CA ASP A 67 -5.92 -14.61 -12.10
C ASP A 67 -4.83 -15.52 -12.69
N GLY A 68 -4.30 -16.42 -11.85
CA GLY A 68 -3.30 -17.40 -12.24
C GLY A 68 -1.87 -16.87 -12.42
N SER A 69 -1.58 -15.63 -12.01
CA SER A 69 -0.23 -15.03 -12.13
C SER A 69 0.38 -14.66 -10.77
N SER A 70 1.71 -14.74 -10.68
CA SER A 70 2.48 -14.19 -9.57
C SER A 70 2.80 -12.72 -9.80
N CYS A 71 3.10 -11.98 -8.73
CA CYS A 71 3.46 -10.57 -8.84
C CYS A 71 4.87 -10.41 -9.42
N GLU A 72 4.97 -10.08 -10.71
CA GLU A 72 6.24 -9.88 -11.42
C GLU A 72 7.12 -8.78 -10.77
N LYS A 73 6.47 -7.78 -10.16
CA LYS A 73 7.13 -6.64 -9.51
C LYS A 73 7.17 -6.77 -7.99
N ALA A 74 7.07 -7.99 -7.45
CA ALA A 74 7.03 -8.22 -6.01
C ALA A 74 8.21 -7.56 -5.26
N SER A 75 9.43 -7.65 -5.80
CA SER A 75 10.61 -7.03 -5.17
C SER A 75 10.46 -5.50 -5.05
N ILE A 76 10.20 -4.82 -6.17
CA ILE A 76 10.06 -3.35 -6.23
C ILE A 76 8.88 -2.88 -5.39
N THR A 77 7.75 -3.57 -5.49
CA THR A 77 6.55 -3.25 -4.70
C THR A 77 6.85 -3.37 -3.21
N GLY A 78 7.54 -4.43 -2.79
CA GLY A 78 7.95 -4.63 -1.40
C GLY A 78 8.86 -3.51 -0.89
N GLU A 79 9.82 -3.04 -1.69
CA GLU A 79 10.66 -1.90 -1.32
C GLU A 79 9.87 -0.59 -1.18
N ARG A 80 8.90 -0.34 -2.07
CA ARG A 80 8.05 0.86 -1.99
C ARG A 80 7.19 0.83 -0.74
N VAL A 81 6.54 -0.28 -0.44
CA VAL A 81 5.65 -0.42 0.73
C VAL A 81 6.42 -0.27 2.04
N LYS A 82 7.66 -0.80 2.13
CA LYS A 82 8.54 -0.61 3.31
C LYS A 82 8.84 0.86 3.63
N LYS A 83 8.74 1.77 2.66
CA LYS A 83 8.97 3.21 2.91
C LYS A 83 7.85 3.85 3.73
N PHE A 84 6.68 3.21 3.83
CA PHE A 84 5.60 3.70 4.68
C PHE A 84 5.86 3.52 6.17
N GLN A 85 6.63 2.49 6.56
CA GLN A 85 7.01 2.25 7.96
C GLN A 85 7.95 3.33 8.54
N LYS A 86 8.46 4.25 7.71
CA LYS A 86 9.33 5.35 8.12
C LYS A 86 8.62 6.69 8.17
N ILE A 87 7.30 6.73 7.97
CA ILE A 87 6.53 7.97 8.05
C ILE A 87 6.23 8.23 9.54
N PRO A 88 6.72 9.33 10.13
CA PRO A 88 6.46 9.62 11.54
C PRO A 88 4.98 9.94 11.77
N VAL A 89 4.42 9.34 12.83
CA VAL A 89 3.18 9.80 13.49
C VAL A 89 3.55 11.04 14.27
N ILE A 90 2.78 12.11 14.14
CA ILE A 90 2.90 13.29 14.99
C ILE A 90 1.51 13.64 15.46
#